data_AF-A0A2D0HJI7-F1
#
_entry.id   AF-A0A2D0HJI7-F1
#
_cell.length_a   1.000
_cell.length_b   1.000
_cell.length_c   1.000
_cell.angle_alpha   90.00
_cell.angle_beta   90.00
_cell.angle_gamma   90.00
#
_symmetry.space_group_name_H-M   'P 1'
#
loop_
_entity.id
_entity.type
_entity.pdbx_description
1 polymer ?
#
loop_
_entity_poly.entity_id
_entity_poly.type
_entity_poly.pdbx_seq_one_letter_code
_entity_poly.pdbx_strand_id
1 'polypeptide(L)' 'MVNGGLTMTKPNFSKMSRQELRAYILAHREDDEAIEALIKRRSPNSPTYPFPETNEDLREMEEILKKRIGSSGEAV' A
#
# COMPACT_ATOMS: atom_id res chain seq x y z
N MET A 1 40.40 -14.62 1.34
CA MET A 1 39.97 -14.99 2.70
C MET A 1 38.50 -14.65 2.82
N VAL A 2 37.71 -15.66 3.17
CA VAL A 2 36.25 -15.64 3.29
C VAL A 2 35.77 -14.64 4.35
N ASN A 3 34.66 -13.98 4.08
CA ASN A 3 33.65 -13.63 5.07
C ASN A 3 32.28 -13.68 4.38
N GLY A 4 31.74 -14.91 4.30
CA GLY A 4 30.33 -15.10 4.06
C GLY A 4 29.55 -14.58 5.27
N GLY A 5 28.64 -13.65 5.03
CA GLY A 5 27.69 -13.13 6.01
C GLY A 5 26.31 -13.02 5.38
N LEU A 6 25.49 -14.06 5.57
CA LEU A 6 24.04 -14.15 5.38
C LEU A 6 23.44 -13.45 4.14
N THR A 7 23.16 -14.21 3.09
CA THR A 7 22.01 -13.90 2.23
C THR A 7 20.75 -14.00 3.10
N MET A 8 20.33 -12.89 3.72
CA MET A 8 19.00 -12.80 4.32
C MET A 8 18.01 -13.05 3.19
N THR A 9 17.47 -14.26 3.13
CA THR A 9 16.43 -14.61 2.17
C THR A 9 15.26 -13.66 2.41
N LYS A 10 14.85 -12.95 1.36
CA LYS A 10 13.69 -12.06 1.46
C LYS A 10 12.48 -12.86 1.96
N PRO A 11 11.66 -12.30 2.87
CA PRO A 11 10.45 -12.97 3.30
C PRO A 11 9.52 -13.26 2.13
N ASN A 12 8.74 -14.33 2.23
CA ASN A 12 7.68 -14.56 1.25
C ASN A 12 6.50 -13.61 1.55
N PHE A 13 6.50 -12.45 0.88
CA PHE A 13 5.46 -11.45 1.07
C PHE A 13 4.06 -11.97 0.79
N SER A 14 3.86 -12.97 -0.07
CA SER A 14 2.53 -13.54 -0.35
C SER A 14 1.92 -14.28 0.85
N LYS A 15 2.74 -14.73 1.80
CA LYS A 15 2.29 -15.44 3.00
C LYS A 15 1.99 -14.52 4.19
N MET A 16 2.43 -13.26 4.15
CA MET A 16 2.17 -12.31 5.23
C MET A 16 0.72 -11.85 5.25
N SER A 17 0.16 -11.62 6.43
CA SER A 17 -1.03 -10.80 6.57
C SER A 17 -0.76 -9.36 6.08
N ARG A 18 -1.83 -8.60 5.83
CA ARG A 18 -1.68 -7.20 5.41
C ARG A 18 -1.04 -6.33 6.50
N GLN A 19 -1.23 -6.67 7.77
CA GLN A 19 -0.65 -5.96 8.91
C GLN A 19 0.86 -6.21 9.00
N GLU A 20 1.28 -7.47 8.90
CA GLU A 20 2.71 -7.85 8.90
C GLU A 20 3.46 -7.24 7.72
N LEU A 21 2.90 -7.30 6.52
CA LEU A 21 3.52 -6.70 5.33
C LEU A 21 3.68 -5.18 5.48
N ARG A 22 2.70 -4.49 6.08
CA ARG A 22 2.81 -3.05 6.37
C ARG A 22 3.90 -2.75 7.39
N ALA A 23 3.97 -3.53 8.48
CA ALA A 23 5.00 -3.37 9.49
C ALA A 23 6.41 -3.57 8.90
N TYR A 24 6.57 -4.58 8.03
CA TYR A 24 7.81 -4.81 7.30
C TYR A 24 8.18 -3.62 6.40
N ILE A 25 7.27 -3.16 5.55
CA ILE A 25 7.53 -2.02 4.64
C ILE A 25 7.90 -0.75 5.42
N LEU A 26 7.28 -0.52 6.58
CA LEU A 26 7.61 0.64 7.42
C LEU A 26 9.05 0.58 7.97
N ALA A 27 9.56 -0.62 8.24
CA ALA A 27 10.93 -0.87 8.67
C ALA A 27 11.95 -0.95 7.51
N HIS A 28 11.48 -1.25 6.29
CA HIS A 28 12.28 -1.47 5.08
C HIS A 28 11.70 -0.66 3.92
N ARG A 29 11.80 0.68 3.99
CA ARG A 29 11.09 1.59 3.08
C ARG A 29 11.62 1.57 1.64
N GLU A 30 12.84 1.05 1.46
CA GLU A 30 13.54 0.90 0.19
C GLU A 30 13.38 -0.50 -0.44
N ASP A 31 12.64 -1.43 0.17
CA ASP A 31 12.38 -2.76 -0.41
C ASP A 31 11.20 -2.69 -1.41
N ASP A 32 11.52 -2.34 -2.66
CA ASP A 32 10.56 -2.22 -3.76
C ASP A 32 9.71 -3.48 -3.95
N GLU A 33 10.27 -4.67 -3.71
CA GLU A 33 9.52 -5.93 -3.82
C GLU A 33 8.42 -6.06 -2.76
N ALA A 34 8.68 -5.58 -1.54
CA ALA A 34 7.68 -5.56 -0.47
C ALA A 34 6.56 -4.56 -0.79
N ILE A 35 6.93 -3.38 -1.29
CA ILE A 35 5.99 -2.33 -1.72
C ILE A 35 5.11 -2.85 -2.88
N GLU A 36 5.73 -3.47 -3.88
CA GLU A 36 5.01 -4.07 -5.02
C GLU A 36 4.04 -5.17 -4.55
N ALA A 37 4.46 -6.02 -3.61
CA ALA A 37 3.59 -7.05 -3.03
C ALA A 37 2.36 -6.46 -2.33
N LEU A 38 2.49 -5.29 -1.68
CA LEU A 38 1.36 -4.60 -1.07
C LEU A 38 0.41 -4.01 -2.12
N ILE A 39 0.94 -3.43 -3.20
CA ILE A 39 0.16 -2.85 -4.30
C ILE A 39 -0.65 -3.93 -5.02
N LYS A 40 -0.04 -5.09 -5.32
CA LYS A 40 -0.69 -6.23 -5.99
C LYS A 40 -1.87 -6.82 -5.22
N ARG A 41 -1.99 -6.55 -3.90
CA ARG A 41 -3.12 -7.00 -3.06
C ARG A 41 -4.38 -6.15 -3.21
N ARG A 42 -4.38 -5.14 -4.08
CA ARG A 42 -5.60 -4.36 -4.37
C ARG A 42 -6.70 -5.31 -4.85
N SER A 43 -7.90 -5.19 -4.26
CA SER A 43 -9.07 -5.95 -4.74
C SER A 43 -9.36 -5.59 -6.20
N PRO A 44 -9.59 -6.58 -7.08
CA PRO A 44 -9.93 -6.31 -8.49
C PRO A 44 -11.25 -5.55 -8.64
N ASN A 45 -12.13 -5.62 -7.62
CA ASN A 45 -13.43 -4.94 -7.62
C ASN A 45 -13.37 -3.52 -7.00
N SER A 46 -12.18 -3.03 -6.62
CA SER A 46 -12.04 -1.69 -6.05
C SER A 46 -12.23 -0.61 -7.12
N PRO A 47 -13.01 0.46 -6.84
CA PRO A 47 -13.18 1.56 -7.78
C PRO A 47 -11.84 2.21 -8.11
N THR A 48 -11.62 2.47 -9.39
CA THR A 48 -10.42 3.16 -9.90
C THR A 48 -10.74 4.63 -10.03
N TYR A 49 -9.87 5.48 -9.49
CA TYR A 49 -9.98 6.93 -9.56
C TYR A 49 -8.82 7.42 -10.44
N PRO A 50 -9.09 8.01 -11.61
CA PRO A 50 -8.05 8.60 -12.44
C PRO A 50 -7.40 9.79 -11.74
N PHE A 51 -6.19 10.15 -12.17
CA PHE A 51 -5.58 11.40 -11.73
C PHE A 51 -6.37 12.58 -12.32
N PRO A 52 -6.71 13.61 -11.51
CA PRO A 52 -7.52 14.73 -11.99
C PRO A 52 -6.74 15.59 -12.99
N GLU A 53 -7.35 15.90 -14.14
CA GLU A 53 -6.74 16.73 -15.19
C GLU A 53 -7.35 18.14 -15.21
N THR A 54 -8.55 18.31 -14.64
CA THR A 54 -9.27 19.59 -14.58
C THR A 54 -9.57 20.04 -13.14
N ASN A 55 -9.96 21.31 -13.00
CA ASN A 55 -10.46 21.84 -11.73
C ASN A 55 -11.78 21.17 -11.29
N GLU A 56 -12.56 20.62 -12.21
CA GLU A 56 -13.78 19.88 -11.88
C GLU A 56 -13.43 18.50 -11.31
N ASP A 57 -12.49 17.79 -11.94
CA ASP A 57 -11.99 16.50 -11.46
C ASP A 57 -11.38 16.62 -10.05
N LEU A 58 -10.66 17.73 -9.79
CA LEU A 58 -10.12 18.02 -8.47
C LEU A 58 -11.22 18.16 -7.42
N ARG A 59 -12.33 18.84 -7.75
CA ARG A 59 -13.49 18.98 -6.86
C ARG A 59 -14.18 17.64 -6.63
N GLU A 60 -14.35 16.83 -7.67
CA GLU A 60 -14.92 15.49 -7.54
C GLU A 60 -14.05 14.61 -6.62
N MET A 61 -12.73 14.61 -6.82
CA MET A 61 -11.78 13.88 -5.99
C MET A 61 -11.86 14.31 -4.52
N GLU A 62 -11.95 15.62 -4.25
CA GLU A 62 -12.11 16.16 -2.89
C GLU A 62 -13.38 15.62 -2.21
N GLU A 63 -14.51 15.60 -2.93
CA GLU A 63 -15.78 15.10 -2.40
C GLU A 63 -15.74 13.58 -2.15
N ILE A 64 -15.06 12.81 -3.01
CA ILE A 64 -14.83 11.38 -2.79
C ILE A 64 -14.02 11.17 -1.50
N LEU A 65 -12.93 11.91 -1.31
CA LEU A 65 -12.08 11.80 -0.14
C LEU A 65 -12.82 12.19 1.14
N LYS A 66 -13.57 13.31 1.14
CA LYS A 66 -14.40 13.73 2.27
C LYS A 66 -15.39 12.65 2.69
N LYS A 67 -16.11 12.05 1.73
CA LYS A 67 -17.05 10.95 2.02
C LYS A 67 -16.35 9.75 2.66
N ARG A 68 -15.16 9.38 2.18
CA ARG A 68 -14.42 8.20 2.65
C ARG A 68 -13.75 8.39 4.00
N ILE A 69 -13.19 9.58 4.26
CA ILE A 69 -12.54 9.92 5.53
C ILE A 69 -13.61 10.16 6.59
N GLY A 70 -14.67 10.91 6.27
CA GLY A 70 -15.79 11.18 7.17
C GLY A 70 -16.57 9.92 7.57
N SER A 71 -16.71 8.93 6.68
CA SER A 71 -17.34 7.64 7.01
C SER A 71 -16.46 6.69 7.82
N SER A 72 -15.17 7.01 8.01
CA SER A 72 -14.19 6.13 8.69
C SER A 72 -14.00 6.44 10.18
N GLY A 73 -14.79 7.36 10.75
CA GLY A 73 -14.75 7.73 12.17
C GLY A 73 -15.54 6.81 13.12
N GLU A 74 -16.30 5.83 12.63
CA GLU A 74 -17.01 4.83 13.45
C GLU A 74 -16.56 3.41 13.08
N ALA A 75 -15.38 3.03 13.54
CA ALA A 75 -14.98 1.62 13.74
C ALA A 75 -13.71 1.62 14.59
N VAL A 76 -13.90 1.83 15.90
CA VAL A 76 -12.96 1.45 16.95
C VAL A 76 -13.22 0.03 17.40
#